data_AF-A0A939UZC5-F1
#
_entry.id   AF-A0A939UZC5-F1
#
_cell.length_a   1.000
_cell.length_b   1.000
_cell.length_c   1.000
_cell.angle_alpha   90.00
_cell.angle_beta   90.00
_cell.angle_gamma   90.00
#
_symmetry.space_group_name_H-M   'P 1'
#
loop_
_entity.id
_entity.type
_entity.pdbx_description
1 polymer ?
#
loop_
_entity_poly.entity_id
_entity_poly.type
_entity_poly.pdbx_seq_one_letter_code
_entity_poly.pdbx_strand_id
1 'polypeptide(L)'
;MAQVSMTVRMDSQLKQQFNELCNEIGMSVNTAINIFANAVVRTRSIPFRVGVYSNESEDDTLKAFREFRAAMATSNSPELTLDEINEEIRLARKEMSNKKSASK
;
A
#
# COMPACT_ATOMS: atom_id res chain seq x y z
N MET A 1 -28.64 16.78 9.67
CA MET A 1 -28.29 16.23 8.34
C MET A 1 -29.37 15.22 7.96
N ALA A 2 -29.79 15.18 6.69
CA ALA A 2 -30.77 14.20 6.24
C ALA A 2 -30.16 12.79 6.34
N GLN A 3 -30.85 11.87 7.02
CA GLN A 3 -30.47 10.46 7.06
C GLN A 3 -31.12 9.76 5.87
N VAL A 4 -30.32 9.01 5.12
CA VAL A 4 -30.79 8.19 3.99
C VAL A 4 -30.44 6.74 4.30
N SER A 5 -31.41 5.83 4.13
CA SER A 5 -31.20 4.41 4.36
C SER A 5 -30.54 3.74 3.16
N MET A 6 -29.68 2.76 3.44
CA MET A 6 -29.07 1.89 2.44
C MET A 6 -29.35 0.43 2.82
N THR A 7 -29.90 -0.35 1.89
CA THR A 7 -30.14 -1.79 2.10
C THR A 7 -29.09 -2.60 1.36
N VAL A 8 -28.37 -3.46 2.09
CA VAL A 8 -27.35 -4.35 1.54
C VAL A 8 -27.81 -5.80 1.71
N ARG A 9 -27.79 -6.56 0.61
CA ARG A 9 -28.02 -8.01 0.64
C ARG A 9 -26.69 -8.71 0.85
N MET A 10 -26.64 -9.64 1.79
CA MET A 10 -25.47 -10.42 2.15
C MET A 10 -25.91 -11.83 2.54
N ASP A 11 -25.00 -12.79 2.39
CA ASP A 11 -25.21 -14.14 2.87
C ASP A 11 -25.41 -14.16 4.40
N SER A 12 -26.21 -15.10 4.90
CA SER A 12 -26.56 -15.19 6.32
C SER A 12 -25.36 -15.54 7.19
N GLN A 13 -24.49 -16.45 6.74
CA GLN A 13 -23.29 -16.84 7.48
C GLN A 13 -22.28 -15.69 7.50
N LEU A 14 -22.10 -15.00 6.36
CA LEU A 14 -21.23 -13.83 6.28
C LEU A 14 -21.70 -12.72 7.23
N LYS A 15 -23.02 -12.45 7.29
CA LYS A 15 -23.59 -11.48 8.22
C LYS A 15 -23.30 -11.82 9.67
N GLN A 16 -23.44 -13.09 10.04
CA GLN A 16 -23.20 -13.54 11.40
C GLN A 16 -21.73 -13.34 11.80
N GLN A 17 -20.79 -13.79 10.97
CA GLN A 17 -19.36 -13.60 11.22
C GLN A 17 -18.99 -12.12 11.32
N PHE A 18 -19.56 -11.29 10.42
CA PHE A 18 -19.31 -9.85 10.46
C PHE A 18 -19.87 -9.19 11.73
N ASN A 19 -21.06 -9.59 12.19
CA ASN A 19 -21.64 -9.09 13.43
C ASN A 19 -20.79 -9.47 14.65
N GLU A 20 -20.35 -10.72 14.74
CA GLU A 20 -19.50 -11.22 15.83
C GLU A 20 -18.19 -10.43 15.90
N LEU A 21 -17.51 -10.25 14.75
CA LEU A 21 -16.29 -9.45 14.66
C LEU A 21 -16.52 -7.98 15.06
N CYS A 22 -17.59 -7.34 14.59
CA CYS A 22 -17.89 -5.97 14.97
C CYS A 22 -18.11 -5.83 16.49
N ASN A 23 -18.77 -6.81 17.11
CA ASN A 23 -18.99 -6.83 18.56
C ASN A 23 -17.69 -7.01 19.34
N GLU A 24 -16.79 -7.89 18.89
CA GLU A 24 -15.46 -8.06 19.51
C GLU A 24 -14.62 -6.78 19.46
N ILE A 25 -14.72 -6.02 18.36
CA ILE A 25 -14.05 -4.72 18.21
C ILE A 25 -14.77 -3.61 19.03
N GLY A 26 -15.99 -3.86 19.50
CA GLY A 26 -16.78 -2.90 20.27
C GLY A 26 -17.49 -1.86 19.40
N MET A 27 -17.86 -2.20 18.16
CA MET A 27 -18.60 -1.31 17.26
C MET A 27 -19.84 -1.98 16.65
N SER A 28 -20.81 -1.15 16.24
CA SER A 28 -21.97 -1.65 15.49
C SER A 28 -21.62 -1.87 14.01
N VAL A 29 -22.32 -2.80 13.37
CA VAL A 29 -22.26 -3.02 11.91
C VAL A 29 -22.54 -1.74 11.12
N ASN A 30 -23.50 -0.92 11.56
CA ASN A 30 -23.79 0.35 10.91
C ASN A 30 -22.59 1.31 11.01
N THR A 31 -21.91 1.33 12.15
CA THR A 31 -20.67 2.12 12.32
C THR A 31 -19.58 1.63 11.35
N ALA A 32 -19.38 0.31 11.25
CA ALA A 32 -18.38 -0.28 10.36
C ALA A 32 -18.64 0.06 8.88
N ILE A 33 -19.90 -0.04 8.43
CA ILE A 33 -20.29 0.32 7.05
C ILE A 33 -20.08 1.82 6.78
N ASN A 34 -20.40 2.70 7.74
CA ASN A 34 -20.14 4.12 7.59
C ASN A 34 -18.65 4.46 7.54
N ILE A 35 -17.82 3.77 8.32
CA ILE A 35 -16.35 3.90 8.24
C ILE A 35 -15.85 3.47 6.87
N PHE A 36 -16.33 2.34 6.35
CA PHE A 36 -15.99 1.88 5.00
C PHE A 36 -16.38 2.89 3.92
N ALA A 37 -17.61 3.40 3.95
CA ALA A 37 -18.07 4.41 2.99
C ALA A 37 -17.20 5.69 3.03
N ASN A 38 -16.87 6.17 4.23
CA ASN A 38 -15.99 7.32 4.39
C ASN A 38 -14.57 7.05 3.86
N ALA A 39 -14.05 5.85 4.08
CA ALA A 39 -12.75 5.46 3.56
C ALA A 39 -12.74 5.47 2.02
N VAL A 40 -13.76 4.87 1.38
CA VAL A 40 -13.92 4.87 -0.08
C VAL A 40 -13.99 6.28 -0.65
N VAL A 41 -14.77 7.17 -0.02
CA VAL A 41 -14.89 8.57 -0.47
C VAL A 41 -13.55 9.30 -0.33
N ARG A 42 -12.84 9.08 0.79
CA ARG A 42 -11.55 9.73 1.08
C ARG A 42 -10.45 9.28 0.12
N THR A 43 -10.39 8.00 -0.24
CA THR A 43 -9.34 7.44 -1.11
C THR A 43 -9.75 7.37 -2.58
N ARG A 44 -11.01 7.69 -2.90
CA ARG A 44 -11.63 7.51 -4.22
C ARG A 44 -11.37 6.13 -4.84
N SER A 45 -11.32 5.10 -3.98
CA SER A 45 -11.00 3.72 -4.33
C SER A 45 -11.50 2.78 -3.24
N ILE A 46 -11.61 1.48 -3.52
CA ILE A 46 -11.92 0.51 -2.46
C ILE A 46 -10.71 0.44 -1.51
N PRO A 47 -10.88 0.62 -0.19
CA PRO A 47 -9.79 0.72 0.79
C PRO A 47 -9.11 -0.62 1.09
N PHE A 48 -9.31 -1.62 0.23
CA PHE A 48 -8.66 -2.92 0.25
C PHE A 48 -8.55 -3.44 -1.19
N ARG A 49 -7.57 -4.31 -1.45
CA ARG A 49 -7.42 -4.95 -2.76
C ARG A 49 -8.61 -5.90 -3.00
N VAL A 50 -9.19 -5.85 -4.20
CA VAL A 50 -10.25 -6.76 -4.62
C VAL A 50 -9.63 -7.78 -5.58
N GLY A 51 -9.67 -9.07 -5.23
CA GLY A 51 -9.10 -10.13 -6.04
C GLY A 51 -9.02 -11.46 -5.28
N VAL A 52 -8.58 -12.52 -5.98
CA VAL A 52 -8.27 -13.81 -5.34
C VAL A 52 -6.96 -13.65 -4.58
N TYR A 53 -7.01 -13.81 -3.26
CA TYR A 53 -5.82 -13.86 -2.43
C TYR A 53 -5.21 -15.25 -2.55
N SER A 54 -4.24 -15.42 -3.44
CA SER A 54 -3.27 -16.50 -3.29
C SER A 54 -2.29 -16.09 -2.21
N ASN A 55 -2.07 -16.94 -1.21
CA ASN A 55 -1.04 -16.74 -0.17
C ASN A 55 0.38 -16.58 -0.78
N GLU A 56 0.53 -16.87 -2.07
CA GLU A 56 1.74 -16.76 -2.87
C GLU A 56 1.94 -15.39 -3.53
N SER A 57 0.97 -14.46 -3.43
CA SER A 57 1.26 -13.07 -3.75
C SER A 57 2.05 -12.47 -2.58
N GLU A 58 3.24 -12.99 -2.33
CA GLU A 58 4.33 -12.17 -1.83
C GLU A 58 4.32 -10.93 -2.71
N ASP A 59 4.08 -9.78 -2.09
CA ASP A 59 4.10 -8.47 -2.71
C ASP A 59 5.16 -8.48 -3.82
N ASP A 60 4.75 -8.44 -5.11
CA ASP A 60 5.65 -8.65 -6.25
C ASP A 60 6.89 -7.74 -6.15
N THR A 61 6.70 -6.57 -5.53
CA THR A 61 7.74 -5.62 -5.15
C THR A 61 8.79 -6.21 -4.20
N LEU A 62 8.38 -6.93 -3.17
CA LEU A 62 9.26 -7.65 -2.23
C LEU A 62 9.96 -8.83 -2.91
N LYS A 63 9.27 -9.58 -3.77
CA LYS A 63 9.88 -10.69 -4.52
C LYS A 63 10.96 -10.18 -5.47
N ALA A 64 10.64 -9.17 -6.29
CA ALA A 64 11.59 -8.53 -7.19
C ALA A 64 12.78 -7.94 -6.43
N PHE A 65 12.55 -7.33 -5.25
CA PHE A 65 13.63 -6.80 -4.41
C PHE A 65 14.57 -7.91 -3.89
N ARG A 66 14.02 -9.05 -3.45
CA ARG A 66 14.81 -10.20 -2.98
C ARG A 66 15.63 -10.82 -4.11
N GLU A 67 15.02 -11.01 -5.28
CA GLU A 67 15.70 -11.54 -6.47
C GLU A 67 16.86 -10.63 -6.91
N PHE A 68 16.61 -9.32 -6.95
CA PHE A 68 17.64 -8.33 -7.26
C PHE A 68 18.80 -8.37 -6.26
N ARG A 69 18.50 -8.45 -4.96
CA ARG A 69 19.53 -8.53 -3.92
C ARG A 69 20.36 -9.82 -4.02
N ALA A 70 19.72 -10.96 -4.31
CA ALA A 70 20.42 -12.23 -4.52
C ALA A 70 21.32 -12.19 -5.76
N ALA A 71 20.85 -11.62 -6.87
CA ALA A 71 21.64 -11.42 -8.07
C ALA A 71 22.87 -10.54 -7.81
N MET A 72 22.69 -9.43 -7.07
CA MET A 72 23.79 -8.53 -6.72
C MET A 72 24.81 -9.19 -5.79
N ALA A 73 24.38 -10.00 -4.82
CA ALA A 73 25.28 -10.74 -3.92
C ALA A 73 26.15 -11.79 -4.65
N THR A 74 25.67 -12.29 -5.79
CA THR A 74 26.41 -13.28 -6.60
C THR A 74 27.32 -12.59 -7.64
N SER A 75 26.98 -11.38 -8.03
CA SER A 75 27.82 -10.54 -8.88
C SER A 75 28.94 -9.91 -8.04
N ASN A 76 30.17 -9.86 -8.56
CA ASN A 76 31.31 -9.22 -7.90
C ASN A 76 31.22 -7.67 -7.97
N SER A 77 30.00 -7.13 -7.89
CA SER A 77 29.74 -5.69 -7.88
C SER A 77 30.12 -5.18 -6.49
N PRO A 78 31.03 -4.21 -6.37
CA PRO A 78 31.41 -3.68 -5.07
C PRO A 78 30.17 -3.05 -4.40
N GLU A 79 29.86 -3.49 -3.18
CA GLU A 79 28.95 -2.74 -2.32
C GLU A 79 29.58 -1.37 -2.07
N LEU A 80 28.97 -0.31 -2.60
CA LEU A 80 29.39 1.05 -2.30
C LEU A 80 29.21 1.29 -0.80
N THR A 81 30.22 1.85 -0.17
CA THR A 81 30.13 2.30 1.22
C THR A 81 29.10 3.42 1.33
N LEU A 82 28.59 3.65 2.55
CA LEU A 82 27.63 4.74 2.80
C LEU A 82 28.18 6.11 2.37
N ASP A 83 29.50 6.31 2.51
CA ASP A 83 30.17 7.55 2.13
C ASP A 83 30.22 7.73 0.60
N GLU A 84 30.52 6.65 -0.14
CA GLU A 84 30.50 6.64 -1.61
C GLU A 84 29.08 6.85 -2.15
N ILE A 85 28.08 6.21 -1.55
CA ILE A 85 26.66 6.41 -1.91
C ILE A 85 26.25 7.87 -1.70
N ASN A 86 26.64 8.47 -0.57
CA ASN A 86 26.29 9.85 -0.25
C ASN A 86 26.96 10.84 -1.21
N GLU A 87 28.22 10.61 -1.59
CA GLU A 87 28.92 11.40 -2.60
C GLU A 87 28.26 11.28 -3.97
N GLU A 88 27.90 10.08 -4.42
CA GLU A 88 27.21 9.86 -5.70
C GLU A 88 25.85 10.59 -5.75
N ILE A 89 25.05 10.49 -4.69
CA ILE A 89 23.77 11.21 -4.56
C ILE A 89 23.99 12.73 -4.62
N ARG A 90 25.04 13.23 -3.95
CA ARG A 90 25.38 14.66 -3.94
C ARG A 90 25.75 15.15 -5.34
N LEU A 91 26.57 14.38 -6.07
CA LEU A 91 26.99 14.69 -7.43
C LEU A 91 25.79 14.67 -8.40
N ALA A 92 24.96 13.62 -8.37
CA ALA A 92 23.78 13.50 -9.22
C ALA A 92 22.78 14.66 -8.99
N ARG A 93 22.54 15.06 -7.74
CA ARG A 93 21.69 16.21 -7.40
C ARG A 93 22.28 17.53 -7.91
N LYS A 94 23.60 17.70 -7.84
CA LYS A 94 24.30 18.89 -8.36
C LYS A 94 24.17 18.98 -9.89
N GLU A 95 24.31 17.88 -10.60
CA GLU A 95 24.09 17.83 -12.06
C GLU A 95 22.65 18.16 -12.45
N MET A 96 21.67 17.61 -11.72
CA MET A 96 20.25 17.92 -11.93
C MET A 96 19.92 19.40 -11.66
N SER A 97 20.57 20.01 -10.67
CA SER A 97 20.46 21.45 -10.38
C SER A 97 21.06 22.30 -11.52
N ASN A 98 22.25 21.94 -11.99
CA ASN A 98 22.93 22.65 -13.09
C ASN A 98 22.19 22.51 -14.43
N LYS A 99 21.55 21.37 -14.71
CA LYS A 99 20.72 21.19 -15.90
C LYS A 99 19.44 22.06 -15.86
N LYS A 100 18.87 22.29 -14.66
CA LYS A 100 17.71 23.18 -14.48
C LYS A 100 18.06 24.66 -14.62
N SER A 101 19.26 25.08 -14.22
CA SER A 101 19.71 26.47 -14.38
C SER A 101 20.20 26.79 -15.81
N ALA A 102 20.66 25.80 -16.57
CA ALA A 102 21.06 25.97 -17.97
C ALA A 102 19.89 25.94 -18.99
N SER A 103 18.69 25.51 -18.56
CA SER A 103 17.49 25.43 -19.40
C SER A 103 16.52 26.62 -19.20
N LYS A 104 16.95 27.67 -18.47
CA LYS A 104 16.20 28.91 -18.23
C LYS A 104 16.96 30.08 -18.82
#